data_AF-A0A2V9PP45-F1
#
_entry.id   AF-A0A2V9PP45-F1
#
_cell.length_a   1.000
_cell.length_b   1.000
_cell.length_c   1.000
_cell.angle_alpha   90.00
_cell.angle_beta   90.00
_cell.angle_gamma   90.00
#
_symmetry.space_group_name_H-M   'P 1'
#
loop_
_entity.id
_entity.type
_entity.pdbx_description
1 polymer ?
#
loop_
_entity_poly.entity_id
_entity_poly.type
_entity_poly.pdbx_seq_one_letter_code
_entity_poly.pdbx_strand_id
1 'polypeptide(L)'
;MTVLQAIAMAEGTNPTAALNAARLIRKTPTGPQEMPLELKKILAAKSPDIHLQAEDIIFVPNSAAKTAGKRGLEAIIQAATGLAIYRPY
;
A
#
# COMPACT_ATOMS: atom_id res chain seq x y z
N MET A 1 -18.75 -0.26 -9.60
CA MET A 1 -17.62 0.20 -8.77
C MET A 1 -16.35 -0.39 -9.31
N THR A 2 -15.28 0.41 -9.44
CA THR A 2 -13.98 -0.05 -9.95
C THR A 2 -12.93 -0.12 -8.83
N VAL A 3 -11.77 -0.72 -9.10
CA VAL A 3 -10.66 -0.77 -8.15
C VAL A 3 -10.18 0.63 -7.80
N LEU A 4 -9.99 1.51 -8.79
CA LEU A 4 -9.58 2.89 -8.53
C LEU A 4 -10.61 3.65 -7.68
N GLN A 5 -11.91 3.45 -7.97
CA GLN A 5 -12.97 4.07 -7.18
C GLN A 5 -12.97 3.58 -5.72
N ALA A 6 -12.84 2.27 -5.49
CA ALA A 6 -12.77 1.71 -4.15
C ALA A 6 -11.55 2.22 -3.37
N ILE A 7 -10.40 2.35 -4.03
CA ILE A 7 -9.18 2.90 -3.42
C ILE A 7 -9.36 4.40 -3.11
N ALA A 8 -10.00 5.17 -4.00
CA ALA A 8 -10.31 6.57 -3.73
C ALA A 8 -11.27 6.73 -2.53
N MET A 9 -12.26 5.84 -2.40
CA MET A 9 -13.15 5.80 -1.24
C MET A 9 -12.43 5.43 0.07
N ALA A 10 -11.31 4.70 -0.03
CA ALA A 10 -10.44 4.38 1.10
C ALA A 10 -9.35 5.45 1.35
N GLU A 11 -9.50 6.65 0.78
CA GLU A 11 -8.54 7.77 0.87
C GLU A 11 -7.16 7.46 0.26
N GLY A 12 -7.11 6.49 -0.66
CA GLY A 12 -5.89 6.08 -1.34
C GLY A 12 -5.18 4.92 -0.66
N THR A 13 -3.85 4.87 -0.82
CA THR A 13 -3.01 3.80 -0.26
C THR A 13 -1.95 4.37 0.65
N ASN A 14 -1.58 3.63 1.70
CA ASN A 14 -0.49 4.02 2.58
C ASN A 14 0.86 4.14 1.83
N PRO A 15 1.74 5.09 2.21
CA PRO A 15 3.07 5.22 1.59
C PRO A 15 3.92 3.94 1.67
N THR A 16 3.72 3.16 2.73
CA THR A 16 4.42 1.90 2.97
C THR A 16 3.73 0.69 2.31
N ALA A 17 2.62 0.88 1.59
CA ALA A 17 1.89 -0.22 0.95
C ALA A 17 2.74 -0.98 -0.08
N ALA A 18 2.60 -2.30 -0.07
CA ALA A 18 3.18 -3.21 -1.06
C ALA A 18 2.23 -3.38 -2.25
N LEU A 19 2.13 -2.36 -3.10
CA LEU A 19 1.21 -2.34 -4.26
C LEU A 19 1.41 -3.49 -5.27
N ASN A 20 2.59 -4.11 -5.29
CA ASN A 20 2.87 -5.27 -6.14
C ASN A 20 2.36 -6.60 -5.57
N ALA A 21 1.99 -6.62 -4.29
CA ALA A 21 1.50 -7.80 -3.57
C ALA A 21 0.03 -7.65 -3.19
N ALA A 22 -0.69 -6.74 -3.84
CA ALA A 22 -2.11 -6.57 -3.64
C ALA A 22 -2.88 -7.78 -4.18
N ARG A 23 -3.98 -8.13 -3.51
CA ARG A 23 -4.82 -9.28 -3.87
C ARG A 23 -6.28 -8.87 -3.85
N LEU A 24 -7.05 -9.40 -4.80
CA LEU A 24 -8.51 -9.33 -4.81
C LEU A 24 -9.03 -10.65 -4.22
N ILE A 25 -9.80 -10.57 -3.15
CA ILE A 25 -10.47 -11.72 -2.55
C ILE A 25 -11.94 -11.64 -2.95
N ARG A 26 -12.36 -12.61 -3.75
CA ARG A 26 -13.73 -12.71 -4.27
C ARG A 26 -14.41 -13.92 -3.69
N LYS A 27 -15.64 -13.77 -3.21
CA LYS A 27 -16.46 -14.91 -2.81
C LYS A 27 -16.93 -15.65 -4.07
N THR A 28 -16.64 -16.94 -4.14
CA THR A 28 -17.20 -17.83 -5.18
C THR A 28 -18.04 -18.92 -4.51
N PRO A 29 -18.87 -19.67 -5.27
CA PRO A 29 -19.67 -20.76 -4.71
C PRO A 29 -18.84 -21.85 -4.02
N THR A 30 -17.56 -21.98 -4.38
CA THR A 30 -16.64 -22.97 -3.82
C THR A 30 -15.81 -22.41 -2.65
N GLY A 31 -15.95 -21.13 -2.32
CA GLY A 31 -15.22 -20.46 -1.24
C GLY A 31 -14.55 -19.15 -1.69
N PRO A 32 -13.81 -18.47 -0.79
CA PRO A 32 -13.05 -17.28 -1.14
C PRO A 32 -11.92 -17.61 -2.11
N GLN A 33 -11.89 -16.95 -3.26
CA GLN A 33 -10.81 -17.05 -4.24
C GLN A 33 -9.94 -15.79 -4.17
N GLU A 34 -8.63 -16.00 -4.03
CA GLU A 34 -7.66 -14.91 -4.06
C GLU A 34 -7.03 -14.79 -5.46
N MET A 35 -7.12 -13.60 -6.04
CA MET A 35 -6.56 -13.29 -7.35
C MET A 35 -5.47 -12.21 -7.20
N PRO A 36 -4.33 -12.35 -7.90
CA PRO A 36 -3.32 -11.29 -7.91
C PRO A 36 -3.92 -10.02 -8.53
N LEU A 37 -3.75 -8.90 -7.84
CA LEU A 37 -4.20 -7.60 -8.31
C LEU A 37 -2.98 -6.75 -8.66
N GLU A 38 -2.85 -6.40 -9.93
CA GLU A 38 -1.77 -5.55 -10.47
C GLU A 38 -1.97 -4.07 -10.09
N LEU A 39 -2.23 -3.78 -8.81
CA LEU A 39 -2.66 -2.48 -8.30
C LEU A 39 -1.66 -1.37 -8.67
N LYS A 40 -0.35 -1.64 -8.62
CA LYS A 40 0.68 -0.68 -9.06
C LYS A 40 0.52 -0.28 -10.52
N LYS A 41 0.19 -1.23 -11.41
CA LYS A 41 0.01 -0.95 -12.85
C LYS A 41 -1.29 -0.20 -13.09
N ILE A 42 -2.38 -0.56 -12.40
CA ILE A 42 -3.67 0.13 -12.50
C ILE A 42 -3.51 1.60 -12.07
N LEU A 43 -2.90 1.86 -10.90
CA LEU A 43 -2.63 3.22 -10.42
C LEU A 43 -1.70 4.02 -11.35
N ALA A 44 -0.79 3.35 -12.04
CA ALA A 44 0.11 3.97 -13.01
C ALA A 44 -0.49 4.09 -14.43
N ALA A 45 -1.78 3.79 -14.61
CA ALA A 45 -2.45 3.74 -15.92
C ALA A 45 -1.76 2.81 -16.95
N LYS A 46 -1.04 1.79 -16.47
CA LYS A 46 -0.36 0.75 -17.28
C LYS A 46 -1.15 -0.55 -17.40
N SER A 47 -2.30 -0.62 -16.72
CA SER A 47 -3.26 -1.72 -16.78
C SER A 47 -4.65 -1.11 -16.77
N PRO A 48 -5.62 -1.68 -17.52
CA PRO A 48 -7.01 -1.23 -17.42
C PRO A 48 -7.54 -1.38 -15.99
N ASP A 49 -8.45 -0.50 -15.62
CA ASP A 49 -9.16 -0.58 -14.34
C ASP A 49 -10.12 -1.78 -14.34
N ILE A 50 -10.28 -2.40 -13.17
CA ILE A 50 -11.04 -3.65 -13.03
C ILE A 50 -12.37 -3.33 -12.34
N HIS A 51 -13.45 -3.90 -12.88
CA HIS A 51 -14.76 -3.82 -12.24
C HIS A 51 -14.84 -4.80 -11.07
N LEU A 52 -15.23 -4.28 -9.91
CA LEU A 52 -15.45 -5.05 -8.70
C LEU A 52 -16.85 -5.66 -8.71
N GLN A 53 -16.94 -6.88 -8.17
CA GLN A 53 -18.20 -7.53 -7.86
C GLN A 53 -18.65 -7.19 -6.44
N ALA A 54 -19.91 -7.48 -6.13
CA ALA A 54 -20.43 -7.31 -4.79
C ALA A 54 -19.62 -8.16 -3.80
N GLU A 55 -19.33 -7.60 -2.62
CA GLU A 55 -18.55 -8.24 -1.56
C GLU A 55 -17.08 -8.58 -1.89
N ASP A 56 -16.54 -8.03 -2.98
CA ASP A 56 -15.10 -8.12 -3.26
C ASP A 56 -14.29 -7.38 -2.19
N ILE A 57 -13.17 -7.97 -1.77
CA ILE A 57 -12.24 -7.38 -0.81
C ILE A 57 -10.91 -7.12 -1.52
N ILE A 58 -10.43 -5.88 -1.44
CA ILE A 58 -9.08 -5.53 -1.90
C ILE A 58 -8.14 -5.56 -0.70
N PHE A 59 -7.24 -6.54 -0.68
CA PHE A 59 -6.21 -6.67 0.35
C PHE A 59 -4.90 -6.05 -0.14
N VAL A 60 -4.41 -5.04 0.59
CA VAL A 60 -3.13 -4.36 0.31
C VAL A 60 -2.19 -4.53 1.49
N PRO A 61 -1.18 -5.40 1.41
CA PRO A 61 -0.27 -5.62 2.52
C PRO A 61 0.71 -4.45 2.71
N ASN A 62 1.33 -4.38 3.89
CA ASN A 62 2.41 -3.46 4.18
C ASN A 62 3.74 -3.98 3.60
N SER A 63 4.61 -3.08 3.11
CA SER A 63 5.96 -3.43 2.66
C SER A 63 6.95 -3.31 3.81
N ALA A 64 7.53 -4.44 4.23
CA ALA A 64 8.57 -4.48 5.25
C ALA A 64 9.78 -3.60 4.86
N ALA A 65 10.22 -3.68 3.60
CA ALA A 65 11.35 -2.89 3.09
C ALA A 65 11.07 -1.38 3.14
N LYS A 66 9.91 -0.92 2.67
CA LYS A 66 9.54 0.51 2.74
C LYS A 66 9.41 0.98 4.20
N THR A 67 8.86 0.14 5.06
CA THR A 67 8.69 0.45 6.48
C THR A 67 10.03 0.59 7.18
N ALA A 68 10.97 -0.34 6.94
CA ALA A 68 12.32 -0.27 7.48
C ALA A 68 13.07 0.97 6.96
N GLY A 69 12.97 1.28 5.67
CA GLY A 69 13.56 2.48 5.08
C GLY A 69 13.04 3.78 5.71
N LYS A 70 11.72 3.89 5.92
CA LYS A 70 11.11 5.05 6.59
C LYS A 70 11.64 5.23 8.02
N ARG A 71 11.66 4.15 8.80
CA ARG A 71 12.18 4.16 10.18
C ARG A 71 13.67 4.49 10.24
N GLY A 72 14.47 3.98 9.30
CA GLY A 72 15.90 4.29 9.22
C GLY A 72 16.17 5.77 8.96
N LEU A 73 15.42 6.38 8.04
CA LEU A 73 15.52 7.81 7.77
C LEU A 73 15.14 8.67 8.98
N GLU A 74 14.04 8.32 9.65
CA GLU A 74 13.59 9.00 10.88
C GLU A 74 14.66 8.94 11.98
N ALA A 75 15.30 7.78 12.16
CA ALA A 75 16.38 7.61 13.13
C ALA A 75 17.61 8.48 12.83
N ILE A 76 18.00 8.60 11.55
CA ILE A 76 19.13 9.46 11.13
C ILE A 76 18.83 10.93 11.44
N ILE A 77 17.63 11.41 11.10
CA ILE A 77 17.22 12.80 11.35
C ILE A 77 17.19 13.10 12.86
N GLN A 78 16.66 12.18 13.66
CA GLN A 78 16.64 12.30 15.11
C GLN A 78 18.05 12.34 15.71
N ALA A 79 18.95 11.46 15.27
CA ALA A 79 20.34 11.45 15.71
C ALA A 79 21.07 12.76 15.36
N ALA A 80 20.90 13.27 14.14
CA ALA A 80 21.49 14.54 13.71
C ALA A 80 20.96 15.74 14.52
N THR A 81 19.66 15.75 14.83
CA THR A 81 19.04 16.80 15.67
C THR A 81 19.59 16.73 17.10
N GLY A 82 19.70 15.52 17.67
CA GLY A 82 20.30 15.32 18.98
C GLY A 82 21.75 15.82 19.05
N LEU A 83 22.56 15.54 18.04
CA LEU A 83 23.94 16.06 17.94
C LEU A 83 23.99 17.57 17.74
N ALA A 84 23.08 18.15 16.96
CA ALA A 84 23.01 19.59 16.72
C ALA A 84 22.59 20.36 17.98
N ILE A 85 21.63 19.84 18.75
CA ILE A 85 21.23 20.41 20.05
C ILE A 85 22.34 20.20 21.09
N TYR A 86 23.06 19.07 21.06
CA TYR A 86 24.11 18.76 22.02
C TYR A 86 25.40 19.57 21.83
N ARG A 87 25.54 20.35 20.74
CA ARG A 87 26.75 21.17 20.53
C ARG A 87 26.89 22.17 21.69
N PRO A 88 27.87 21.98 22.60
CA PRO A 88 28.09 22.91 23.69
C PRO A 88 28.75 24.17 23.12
N TYR A 89 28.45 25.30 23.76
CA TYR A 89 29.13 26.57 23.54
C TYR A 89 30.64 26.42 23.72
#